data_AF-A0A2J7RSM0-F1
#
_entry.id   AF-A0A2J7RSM0-F1
#
_cell.length_a   1.000
_cell.length_b   1.000
_cell.length_c   1.000
_cell.angle_alpha   90.00
_cell.angle_beta   90.00
_cell.angle_gamma   90.00
#
_symmetry.space_group_name_H-M   'P 1'
#
loop_
_entity.id
_entity.type
_entity.pdbx_description
1 polymer ?
#
loop_
_entity_poly.entity_id
_entity_poly.type
_entity_poly.pdbx_seq_one_letter_code
_entity_poly.pdbx_strand_id
1 'polypeptide(L)'
;MSFSCVVMWNCAAASGAMLDATQEMITLGLCNVVGSFLRSMPISGSFTRSAVNNASGVRTPFGGLYTGIMVILALSLLTPYFYFIPKATLSSVIICAVLFMVEIGMVKPMWKSNKRDLVPGFLTLIACLAIGVELGIVIGVAVDIAFLLYFNARPGVQVERFQCSSGGPEYVLVTPSAGLLFPAVDFVREAVSKAGAEEVDVVVLNCRHVTRADFTASQGIQSLLQDLKRQDKQVVFHNLRPSVAKILSPTEKLRTSNSDVELEQLLKGLKYQAANESSKEYTKLEMAEVSTGQDNVQLQPSTEQNDTRF
;
A
#
# COMPACT_ATOMS: atom_id res chain seq x y z
N MET A 1 -7.76 -13.10 21.75
CA MET A 1 -6.29 -13.07 21.52
C MET A 1 -5.72 -11.66 21.48
N SER A 2 -6.26 -10.71 20.71
CA SER A 2 -5.78 -9.32 20.69
C SER A 2 -5.72 -8.64 22.07
N PHE A 3 -6.71 -8.89 22.93
CA PHE A 3 -6.71 -8.32 24.28
C PHE A 3 -5.52 -8.78 25.13
N SER A 4 -5.15 -10.05 25.13
CA SER A 4 -4.04 -10.55 25.97
C SER A 4 -2.70 -9.93 25.58
N CYS A 5 -2.46 -9.74 24.27
CA CYS A 5 -1.24 -9.13 23.76
C CYS A 5 -1.18 -7.62 24.03
N VAL A 6 -2.32 -6.92 23.90
CA VAL A 6 -2.42 -5.48 24.19
C VAL A 6 -2.20 -5.18 25.68
N VAL A 7 -2.79 -5.98 26.55
CA VAL A 7 -2.60 -5.90 28.01
C VAL A 7 -1.14 -6.04 28.38
N MET A 8 -0.52 -7.08 27.84
CA MET A 8 0.85 -7.42 28.19
C MET A 8 1.81 -6.40 27.57
N TRP A 9 1.52 -5.85 26.39
CA TRP A 9 2.25 -4.71 25.83
C TRP A 9 2.20 -3.48 26.74
N ASN A 10 1.02 -3.12 27.28
CA ASN A 10 0.91 -2.00 28.23
C ASN A 10 1.69 -2.24 29.52
N CYS A 11 1.64 -3.46 30.09
CA CYS A 11 2.42 -3.81 31.29
C CYS A 11 3.93 -3.88 31.02
N ALA A 12 4.34 -4.40 29.87
CA ALA A 12 5.72 -4.48 29.44
C ALA A 12 6.30 -3.09 29.14
N ALA A 13 5.53 -2.23 28.48
CA ALA A 13 5.89 -0.83 28.26
C ALA A 13 6.07 -0.06 29.58
N ALA A 14 5.24 -0.32 30.59
CA ALA A 14 5.39 0.25 31.93
C ALA A 14 6.60 -0.30 32.70
N SER A 15 7.07 -1.50 32.37
CA SER A 15 8.16 -2.22 33.08
C SER A 15 9.49 -2.22 32.32
N GLY A 16 9.54 -1.69 31.09
CA GLY A 16 10.72 -1.71 30.21
C GLY A 16 11.09 -3.09 29.66
N ALA A 17 10.23 -4.09 29.80
CA ALA A 17 10.50 -5.46 29.35
C ALA A 17 10.14 -5.65 27.88
N MET A 18 10.95 -6.42 27.14
CA MET A 18 10.58 -6.86 25.78
C MET A 18 9.64 -8.06 25.87
N LEU A 19 8.60 -8.03 25.05
CA LEU A 19 7.53 -9.01 25.04
C LEU A 19 7.53 -9.73 23.70
N ASP A 20 7.63 -11.06 23.74
CA ASP A 20 7.54 -11.91 22.56
C ASP A 20 6.11 -12.47 22.42
N ALA A 21 5.36 -11.96 21.44
CA ALA A 21 4.01 -12.40 21.16
C ALA A 21 3.93 -13.88 20.74
N THR A 22 4.99 -14.41 20.12
CA THR A 22 5.05 -15.82 19.69
C THR A 22 5.11 -16.74 20.90
N GLN A 23 5.96 -16.40 21.88
CA GLN A 23 6.08 -17.15 23.12
C GLN A 23 4.77 -17.16 23.91
N GLU A 24 4.09 -16.02 23.99
CA GLU A 24 2.79 -15.91 24.66
C GLU A 24 1.70 -16.75 23.97
N MET A 25 1.70 -16.76 22.64
CA MET A 25 0.74 -17.57 21.87
C MET A 25 0.96 -19.07 22.11
N ILE A 26 2.22 -19.52 22.08
CA ILE A 26 2.58 -20.93 22.36
C ILE A 26 2.20 -21.30 23.79
N THR A 27 2.48 -20.42 24.76
CA THR A 27 2.17 -20.63 26.18
C THR A 27 0.66 -20.77 26.40
N LEU A 28 -0.15 -19.84 25.87
CA LEU A 28 -1.62 -19.92 25.95
C LEU A 28 -2.18 -21.18 25.27
N GLY A 29 -1.59 -21.57 24.13
CA GLY A 29 -1.93 -22.81 23.43
C GLY A 29 -1.68 -24.04 24.30
N LEU A 30 -0.48 -24.14 24.88
CA LEU A 30 -0.11 -25.24 25.77
C LEU A 30 -1.00 -25.28 27.03
N CYS A 31 -1.29 -24.13 27.63
CA CYS A 31 -2.21 -24.04 28.77
C CYS A 31 -3.61 -24.58 28.44
N ASN A 32 -4.14 -24.25 27.26
CA ASN A 32 -5.45 -24.74 26.83
C ASN A 32 -5.44 -26.24 26.48
N VAL A 33 -4.35 -26.75 25.90
CA VAL A 33 -4.18 -28.20 25.65
C VAL A 33 -4.16 -28.97 26.97
N VAL A 34 -3.34 -28.54 27.93
CA VAL A 34 -3.28 -29.16 29.26
C VAL A 34 -4.62 -29.03 29.99
N GLY A 35 -5.26 -27.86 29.92
CA GLY A 35 -6.58 -27.61 30.53
C GLY A 35 -7.70 -28.46 29.94
N SER A 36 -7.62 -28.84 28.66
CA SER A 36 -8.63 -29.69 28.00
C SER A 36 -8.70 -31.09 28.62
N PHE A 37 -7.57 -31.65 29.09
CA PHE A 37 -7.56 -32.93 29.82
C PHE A 37 -8.25 -32.84 31.19
N LEU A 38 -8.41 -31.64 31.74
CA LEU A 38 -9.05 -31.38 33.04
C LEU A 38 -10.48 -30.85 32.91
N ARG A 39 -11.10 -30.94 31.71
CA ARG A 39 -12.44 -30.39 31.41
C ARG A 39 -12.54 -28.88 31.67
N SER A 40 -11.44 -28.14 31.49
CA SER A 40 -11.42 -26.68 31.62
C SER A 40 -12.11 -26.00 30.43
N MET A 41 -12.77 -24.87 30.70
CA MET A 41 -13.14 -23.92 29.65
C MET A 41 -11.89 -23.25 29.06
N PRO A 42 -11.94 -22.76 27.81
CA PRO A 42 -10.82 -22.07 27.18
C PRO A 42 -10.42 -20.84 28.00
N ILE A 43 -9.13 -20.74 28.32
CA ILE A 43 -8.55 -19.70 29.14
C ILE A 43 -7.94 -18.63 28.22
N SER A 44 -8.08 -17.38 28.62
CA SER A 44 -7.42 -16.23 28.01
C SER A 44 -6.79 -15.36 29.08
N GLY A 45 -5.82 -14.51 28.71
CA GLY A 45 -5.27 -13.53 29.63
C GLY A 45 -6.31 -12.47 30.00
N SER A 46 -6.30 -12.05 31.26
CA SER A 46 -7.23 -11.06 31.81
C SER A 46 -6.50 -9.77 32.16
N PHE A 47 -6.90 -8.65 31.52
CA PHE A 47 -6.35 -7.32 31.81
C PHE A 47 -6.42 -6.98 33.29
N THR A 48 -7.63 -7.09 33.85
CA THR A 48 -7.92 -6.68 35.22
C THR A 48 -7.08 -7.47 36.22
N ARG A 49 -6.92 -8.77 36.02
CA ARG A 49 -6.13 -9.62 36.95
C ARG A 49 -4.64 -9.31 36.87
N SER A 50 -4.09 -9.15 35.66
CA SER A 50 -2.67 -8.82 35.48
C SER A 50 -2.33 -7.42 35.99
N ALA A 51 -3.21 -6.44 35.78
CA ALA A 51 -3.04 -5.08 36.28
C ALA A 51 -3.01 -5.02 37.82
N VAL A 52 -3.94 -5.73 38.49
CA VAL A 52 -3.97 -5.82 39.95
C VAL A 52 -2.74 -6.57 40.50
N ASN A 53 -2.32 -7.65 39.82
CA ASN A 53 -1.14 -8.41 40.21
C ASN A 53 0.14 -7.56 40.13
N ASN A 54 0.27 -6.76 39.06
CA ASN A 54 1.36 -5.80 38.91
C ASN A 54 1.30 -4.68 39.96
N ALA A 55 0.11 -4.13 40.22
CA ALA A 55 -0.09 -3.09 41.24
C ALA A 55 0.21 -3.61 42.67
N SER A 56 0.06 -4.91 42.90
CA SER A 56 0.40 -5.58 44.15
C SER A 56 1.90 -5.88 44.28
N GLY A 57 2.72 -5.49 43.31
CA GLY A 57 4.19 -5.62 43.35
C GLY A 57 4.70 -7.04 43.06
N VAL A 58 3.88 -7.91 42.48
CA VAL A 58 4.29 -9.27 42.11
C VAL A 58 5.22 -9.21 40.90
N ARG A 59 6.46 -9.70 41.06
CA ARG A 59 7.51 -9.66 40.02
C ARG A 59 7.87 -11.02 39.43
N THR A 60 7.30 -12.10 39.96
CA THR A 60 7.64 -13.48 39.58
C THR A 60 6.39 -14.25 39.14
N PRO A 61 6.52 -15.24 38.24
CA PRO A 61 5.39 -16.08 37.81
C PRO A 61 4.81 -16.92 38.95
N PHE A 62 5.53 -17.06 40.06
CA PHE A 62 5.05 -17.72 41.29
C PHE A 62 3.76 -17.12 41.85
N GLY A 63 3.46 -15.83 41.59
CA GLY A 63 2.18 -15.24 41.97
C GLY A 63 0.97 -15.94 41.33
N GLY A 64 1.12 -16.42 40.10
CA GLY A 64 0.09 -17.22 39.41
C GLY A 64 -0.15 -18.57 40.08
N LEU A 65 0.92 -19.22 40.56
CA LEU A 65 0.82 -20.48 41.30
C LEU A 65 0.13 -20.29 42.66
N TYR A 66 0.53 -19.24 43.40
CA TYR A 66 -0.07 -18.93 44.70
C TYR A 66 -1.58 -18.64 44.57
N THR A 67 -1.97 -17.82 43.58
CA THR A 67 -3.38 -17.53 43.32
C THR A 67 -4.15 -18.79 42.90
N GLY A 68 -3.56 -19.68 42.10
CA GLY A 68 -4.16 -20.97 41.74
C GLY A 68 -4.42 -21.87 42.96
N ILE A 69 -3.43 -22.02 43.85
CA ILE A 69 -3.57 -22.80 45.10
C ILE A 69 -4.66 -22.21 45.98
N MET A 70 -4.70 -20.87 46.13
CA MET A 70 -5.74 -20.20 46.92
C MET A 70 -7.14 -20.42 46.35
N VAL A 71 -7.30 -20.43 45.03
CA VAL A 71 -8.60 -20.73 44.39
C VAL A 71 -9.02 -22.18 44.66
N ILE A 72 -8.10 -23.16 44.56
CA ILE A 72 -8.40 -24.57 44.86
C ILE A 72 -8.81 -24.74 46.33
N LEU A 73 -8.10 -24.09 47.25
CA LEU A 73 -8.40 -24.13 48.68
C LEU A 73 -9.76 -23.47 48.97
N ALA A 74 -10.03 -22.31 48.37
CA ALA A 74 -11.31 -21.62 48.50
C ALA A 74 -12.47 -22.45 47.95
N LEU A 75 -12.32 -23.10 46.79
CA LEU A 75 -13.35 -23.99 46.27
C LEU A 75 -13.51 -25.22 47.16
N SER A 76 -12.45 -25.78 47.74
CA SER A 76 -12.57 -26.99 48.57
C SER A 76 -13.24 -26.71 49.93
N LEU A 77 -12.94 -25.56 50.56
CA LEU A 77 -13.41 -25.23 51.91
C LEU A 77 -14.65 -24.31 51.93
N LEU A 78 -14.74 -23.36 51.00
CA LEU A 78 -15.74 -22.30 50.98
C LEU A 78 -16.94 -22.57 50.04
N THR A 79 -16.93 -23.65 49.26
CA THR A 79 -18.07 -24.04 48.41
C THR A 79 -19.44 -24.02 49.10
N PRO A 80 -19.65 -24.53 50.34
CA PRO A 80 -20.96 -24.46 50.99
C PRO A 80 -21.43 -23.03 51.25
N TYR A 81 -20.51 -22.08 51.42
CA TYR A 81 -20.84 -20.67 51.64
C TYR A 81 -21.21 -19.94 50.34
N PHE A 82 -20.68 -20.38 49.19
CA PHE A 82 -21.01 -19.78 47.89
C PHE A 82 -22.48 -19.98 47.50
N TYR A 83 -23.18 -20.96 48.08
CA TYR A 83 -24.62 -21.15 47.87
C TYR A 83 -25.45 -19.94 48.32
N PHE A 84 -25.01 -19.21 49.35
CA PHE A 84 -25.74 -18.06 49.89
C PHE A 84 -25.54 -16.77 49.09
N ILE A 85 -24.67 -16.77 48.06
CA ILE A 85 -24.37 -15.56 47.29
C ILE A 85 -25.56 -15.24 46.37
N PRO A 86 -26.21 -14.08 46.53
CA PRO A 86 -27.30 -13.68 45.64
C PRO A 86 -26.80 -13.44 44.21
N LYS A 87 -27.57 -13.88 43.22
CA LYS A 87 -27.28 -13.63 41.80
C LYS A 87 -27.14 -12.13 41.47
N ALA A 88 -27.88 -11.28 42.19
CA ALA A 88 -27.80 -9.82 42.04
C ALA A 88 -26.39 -9.26 42.29
N THR A 89 -25.69 -9.79 43.30
CA THR A 89 -24.32 -9.37 43.61
C THR A 89 -23.36 -9.75 42.48
N LEU A 90 -23.48 -10.95 41.92
CA LEU A 90 -22.69 -11.39 40.77
C LEU A 90 -22.93 -10.51 39.53
N SER A 91 -24.20 -10.20 39.23
CA SER A 91 -24.55 -9.29 38.13
C SER A 91 -23.96 -7.89 38.32
N SER A 92 -24.02 -7.34 39.54
CA SER A 92 -23.43 -6.04 39.86
C SER A 92 -21.91 -6.01 39.62
N VAL A 93 -21.20 -7.06 40.02
CA VAL A 93 -19.74 -7.17 39.81
C VAL A 93 -19.41 -7.20 38.31
N ILE A 94 -20.18 -7.95 37.52
CA ILE A 94 -19.98 -8.02 36.06
C ILE A 94 -20.23 -6.65 35.41
N ILE A 95 -21.30 -5.93 35.77
CA ILE A 95 -21.60 -4.61 35.23
C ILE A 95 -20.48 -3.62 35.55
N CYS A 96 -20.01 -3.58 36.81
CA CYS A 96 -18.86 -2.76 37.19
C CYS A 96 -17.60 -3.10 36.38
N ALA A 97 -17.31 -4.38 36.18
CA ALA A 97 -16.14 -4.80 35.40
C ALA A 97 -16.22 -4.34 33.93
N VAL A 98 -17.40 -4.43 33.31
CA VAL A 98 -17.60 -4.01 31.91
C VAL A 98 -17.49 -2.49 31.77
N LEU A 99 -18.01 -1.70 32.72
CA LEU A 99 -17.91 -0.23 32.66
C LEU A 99 -16.45 0.26 32.62
N PHE A 100 -15.54 -0.39 33.35
CA PHE A 100 -14.11 -0.06 33.30
C PHE A 100 -13.42 -0.52 32.01
N MET A 101 -14.02 -1.44 31.26
CA MET A 101 -13.44 -1.95 30.01
C MET A 101 -13.79 -1.07 28.80
N VAL A 102 -14.84 -0.25 28.88
CA VAL A 102 -15.26 0.62 27.77
C VAL A 102 -14.47 1.93 27.77
N GLU A 103 -13.48 2.02 26.89
CA GLU A 103 -12.62 3.20 26.77
C GLU A 103 -13.14 4.20 25.72
N ILE A 104 -14.22 4.94 26.06
CA ILE A 104 -14.81 5.98 25.17
C ILE A 104 -13.82 7.12 24.88
N GLY A 105 -12.80 7.28 25.74
CA GLY A 105 -11.75 8.30 25.60
C GLY A 105 -10.99 8.22 24.27
N MET A 106 -10.87 7.03 23.66
CA MET A 106 -10.12 6.82 22.42
C MET A 106 -10.86 7.26 21.15
N VAL A 107 -12.19 7.39 21.21
CA VAL A 107 -13.00 7.78 20.05
C VAL A 107 -12.74 9.24 19.64
N LYS A 108 -12.56 10.13 20.62
CA LYS A 108 -12.31 11.57 20.39
C LYS A 108 -11.01 11.84 19.61
N PRO A 109 -9.84 11.32 20.00
CA PRO A 109 -8.60 11.53 19.24
C PRO A 109 -8.64 10.86 17.87
N MET A 110 -9.26 9.67 17.73
CA MET A 110 -9.44 9.05 16.41
C MET A 110 -10.27 9.93 15.47
N TRP A 111 -11.38 10.50 15.96
CA TRP A 111 -12.20 11.41 15.17
C TRP A 111 -11.45 12.68 14.72
N LYS A 112 -10.57 13.21 15.58
CA LYS A 112 -9.74 14.38 15.25
C LYS A 112 -8.64 14.05 14.24
N SER A 113 -8.11 12.83 14.24
CA SER A 113 -7.03 12.40 13.34
C SER A 113 -7.57 12.07 11.94
N ASN A 114 -8.42 11.05 11.82
CA ASN A 114 -8.98 10.63 10.54
C ASN A 114 -10.32 9.93 10.76
N LYS A 115 -11.40 10.53 10.24
CA LYS A 115 -12.77 9.98 10.37
C LYS A 115 -12.92 8.61 9.72
N ARG A 116 -12.09 8.29 8.71
CA ARG A 116 -12.13 7.01 8.00
C ARG A 116 -11.72 5.84 8.88
N ASP A 117 -10.85 6.07 9.86
CA ASP A 117 -10.34 5.03 10.76
C ASP A 117 -11.40 4.61 11.79
N LEU A 118 -12.47 5.41 11.96
CA LEU A 118 -13.58 5.08 12.84
C LEU A 118 -14.61 4.16 12.19
N VAL A 119 -14.65 4.11 10.85
CA VAL A 119 -15.65 3.34 10.10
C VAL A 119 -15.53 1.84 10.37
N PRO A 120 -14.34 1.19 10.29
CA PRO A 120 -14.20 -0.23 10.59
C PRO A 120 -14.59 -0.55 12.04
N GLY A 121 -14.21 0.30 13.00
CA GLY A 121 -14.51 0.10 14.41
C GLY A 121 -16.02 0.15 14.71
N PHE A 122 -16.72 1.15 14.18
CA PHE A 122 -18.17 1.27 14.36
C PHE A 122 -18.94 0.16 13.65
N LEU A 123 -18.50 -0.22 12.44
CA LEU A 123 -19.12 -1.32 11.70
C LEU A 123 -18.93 -2.66 12.42
N THR A 124 -17.74 -2.91 12.99
CA THR A 124 -17.46 -4.11 13.80
C THR A 124 -18.33 -4.14 15.06
N LEU A 125 -18.51 -3.00 15.73
CA LEU A 125 -19.36 -2.90 16.92
C LEU A 125 -20.83 -3.27 16.59
N ILE A 126 -21.37 -2.70 15.51
CA ILE A 126 -22.74 -3.00 15.06
C ILE A 126 -22.87 -4.47 14.67
N ALA A 127 -21.90 -5.00 13.92
CA ALA A 127 -21.90 -6.40 13.48
C ALA A 127 -21.90 -7.37 14.67
N CYS A 128 -21.07 -7.11 15.70
CA CYS A 128 -21.03 -7.88 16.93
C CYS A 128 -22.37 -7.85 17.69
N LEU A 129 -23.05 -6.71 17.71
CA LEU A 129 -24.33 -6.57 18.42
C LEU A 129 -25.49 -7.24 17.68
N ALA A 130 -25.49 -7.21 16.34
CA ALA A 130 -26.59 -7.72 15.52
C ALA A 130 -26.51 -9.23 15.24
N ILE A 131 -25.31 -9.75 14.96
CA ILE A 131 -25.10 -11.13 14.45
C ILE A 131 -24.35 -11.99 15.48
N GLY A 132 -23.80 -11.39 16.53
CA GLY A 132 -23.00 -12.04 17.56
C GLY A 132 -21.50 -11.78 17.41
N VAL A 133 -20.76 -12.00 18.50
CA VAL A 133 -19.34 -11.62 18.61
C VAL A 133 -18.44 -12.41 17.66
N GLU A 134 -18.70 -13.70 17.47
CA GLU A 134 -17.87 -14.57 16.61
C GLU A 134 -17.87 -14.11 15.16
N LEU A 135 -19.07 -13.95 14.56
CA LEU A 135 -19.22 -13.47 13.18
C LEU A 135 -18.90 -11.98 13.05
N GLY A 136 -19.22 -11.17 14.07
CA GLY A 136 -18.90 -9.75 14.08
C GLY A 136 -17.39 -9.48 13.99
N ILE A 137 -16.56 -10.27 14.68
CA ILE A 137 -15.09 -10.15 14.58
C ILE A 137 -14.61 -10.49 13.17
N VAL A 138 -15.12 -11.56 12.55
CA VAL A 138 -14.72 -11.96 11.20
C VAL A 138 -15.07 -10.86 10.18
N ILE A 139 -16.27 -10.30 10.28
CA ILE A 139 -16.71 -9.18 9.42
C ILE A 139 -15.83 -7.95 9.65
N GLY A 140 -15.52 -7.63 10.91
CA GLY A 140 -14.64 -6.50 11.24
C GLY A 140 -13.25 -6.62 10.62
N VAL A 141 -12.63 -7.80 10.74
CA VAL A 141 -11.32 -8.08 10.14
C VAL A 141 -11.38 -8.01 8.61
N ALA A 142 -12.43 -8.56 7.99
CA ALA A 142 -12.61 -8.50 6.54
C ALA A 142 -12.73 -7.05 6.03
N VAL A 143 -13.49 -6.22 6.74
CA VAL A 143 -13.64 -4.79 6.42
C VAL A 143 -12.30 -4.06 6.58
N ASP A 144 -11.57 -4.31 7.67
CA ASP A 144 -10.28 -3.67 7.92
C ASP A 144 -9.26 -4.01 6.82
N ILE A 145 -9.18 -5.28 6.42
CA ILE A 145 -8.35 -5.74 5.29
C ILE A 145 -8.78 -5.05 3.99
N ALA A 146 -10.08 -4.95 3.72
CA ALA A 146 -10.58 -4.29 2.51
C ALA A 146 -10.22 -2.79 2.49
N PHE A 147 -10.32 -2.10 3.63
CA PHE A 147 -9.90 -0.70 3.76
C PHE A 147 -8.39 -0.53 3.54
N LEU A 148 -7.57 -1.41 4.13
CA LEU A 148 -6.12 -1.41 3.94
C LEU A 148 -5.76 -1.65 2.47
N LEU A 149 -6.42 -2.61 1.83
CA LEU A 149 -6.18 -2.92 0.41
C LEU A 149 -6.59 -1.74 -0.48
N TYR A 150 -7.74 -1.11 -0.22
CA TYR A 150 -8.20 0.06 -0.96
C TYR A 150 -7.20 1.23 -0.86
N PHE A 151 -6.66 1.49 0.33
CA PHE A 151 -5.64 2.53 0.54
C PHE A 151 -4.35 2.21 -0.21
N ASN A 152 -3.92 0.94 -0.20
CA ASN A 152 -2.73 0.52 -0.96
C ASN A 152 -2.96 0.52 -2.48
N ALA A 153 -4.18 0.29 -2.95
CA ALA A 153 -4.53 0.28 -4.37
C ALA A 153 -4.62 1.68 -4.99
N ARG A 154 -4.88 2.71 -4.19
CA ARG A 154 -4.97 4.12 -4.66
C ARG A 154 -3.93 5.00 -3.97
N PRO A 155 -2.64 4.82 -4.28
CA PRO A 155 -1.60 5.72 -3.76
C PRO A 155 -1.81 7.13 -4.31
N GLY A 156 -1.41 8.15 -3.54
CA GLY A 156 -1.40 9.51 -4.04
C GLY A 156 -0.41 9.63 -5.21
N VAL A 157 -0.84 10.21 -6.32
CA VAL A 157 0.04 10.50 -7.46
C VAL A 157 0.11 12.01 -7.61
N GLN A 158 1.30 12.56 -7.40
CA GLN A 158 1.57 13.98 -7.65
C GLN A 158 2.06 14.12 -9.09
N VAL A 159 1.45 15.03 -9.84
CA VAL A 159 1.80 15.33 -11.22
C VAL A 159 2.21 16.80 -11.27
N GLU A 160 3.47 17.04 -11.57
CA GLU A 160 4.05 18.38 -11.64
C GLU A 160 4.68 18.57 -13.03
N ARG A 161 4.52 19.77 -13.61
CA ARG A 161 5.12 20.11 -14.91
C ARG A 161 6.38 20.91 -14.68
N PHE A 162 7.45 20.53 -15.37
CA PHE A 162 8.71 21.22 -15.30
C PHE A 162 9.17 21.60 -16.70
N GLN A 163 9.68 22.82 -16.80
CA GLN A 163 10.43 23.26 -17.96
C GLN A 163 11.92 23.13 -17.63
N CYS A 164 12.64 22.41 -18.48
CA CYS A 164 14.05 22.15 -18.26
C CYS A 164 14.86 23.46 -18.38
N SER A 165 15.40 23.97 -17.26
CA SER A 165 16.12 25.24 -17.18
C SER A 165 17.31 25.36 -18.14
N SER A 166 17.84 24.22 -18.59
CA SER A 166 19.04 24.13 -19.39
C SER A 166 18.75 23.90 -20.90
N GLY A 167 17.51 24.17 -21.35
CA GLY A 167 17.11 24.19 -22.77
C GLY A 167 16.46 22.91 -23.29
N GLY A 168 16.10 21.98 -22.40
CA GLY A 168 15.42 20.72 -22.72
C GLY A 168 13.95 20.87 -23.16
N PRO A 169 13.25 19.76 -23.44
CA PRO A 169 11.81 19.76 -23.70
C PRO A 169 11.03 20.00 -22.39
N GLU A 170 9.78 20.44 -22.49
CA GLU A 170 8.85 20.39 -21.35
C GLU A 170 8.62 18.92 -20.97
N TYR A 171 8.57 18.62 -19.68
CA TYR A 171 8.33 17.27 -19.21
C TYR A 171 7.38 17.24 -18.02
N VAL A 172 6.60 16.16 -17.93
CA VAL A 172 5.71 15.92 -16.80
C VAL A 172 6.39 14.97 -15.83
N LEU A 173 6.57 15.41 -14.58
CA LEU A 173 7.07 14.60 -13.49
C LEU A 173 5.90 13.96 -12.74
N VAL A 174 5.80 12.64 -12.84
CA VAL A 174 4.81 11.85 -12.09
C VAL A 174 5.51 11.21 -10.90
N THR A 175 5.12 11.60 -9.69
CA THR A 175 5.67 11.07 -8.44
C THR A 175 4.61 10.26 -7.69
N PRO A 176 4.60 8.93 -7.82
CA PRO A 176 3.79 8.07 -6.95
C PRO A 176 4.27 8.17 -5.50
N SER A 177 3.32 8.24 -4.56
CA SER A 177 3.60 8.34 -3.12
C SER A 177 3.98 7.01 -2.47
N ALA A 178 3.76 5.88 -3.16
CA ALA A 178 3.95 4.53 -2.62
C ALA A 178 4.62 3.59 -3.64
N GLY A 179 4.88 2.35 -3.20
CA GLY A 179 5.44 1.28 -4.04
C GLY A 179 4.54 0.88 -5.21
N LEU A 180 5.15 0.27 -6.23
CA LEU A 180 4.47 -0.26 -7.42
C LEU A 180 4.11 -1.72 -7.17
N LEU A 181 3.05 -1.96 -6.41
CA LEU A 181 2.51 -3.30 -6.17
C LEU A 181 1.30 -3.58 -7.06
N PHE A 182 0.93 -4.85 -7.23
CA PHE A 182 -0.22 -5.28 -8.02
C PHE A 182 -1.48 -4.43 -7.82
N PRO A 183 -1.94 -4.10 -6.59
CA PRO A 183 -3.16 -3.32 -6.42
C PRO A 183 -3.08 -1.88 -6.94
N ALA A 184 -1.86 -1.33 -7.01
CA ALA A 184 -1.61 0.07 -7.34
C ALA A 184 -1.28 0.31 -8.82
N VAL A 185 -0.89 -0.73 -9.56
CA VAL A 185 -0.32 -0.56 -10.91
C VAL A 185 -1.34 0.04 -11.89
N ASP A 186 -2.60 -0.37 -11.83
CA ASP A 186 -3.64 0.15 -12.72
C ASP A 186 -3.92 1.62 -12.45
N PHE A 187 -3.96 2.02 -11.17
CA PHE A 187 -4.16 3.41 -10.79
C PHE A 187 -3.00 4.30 -11.22
N VAL A 188 -1.76 3.84 -11.03
CA VAL A 188 -0.57 4.57 -11.50
C VAL A 188 -0.54 4.65 -13.03
N ARG A 189 -0.87 3.56 -13.72
CA ARG A 189 -0.97 3.54 -15.19
C ARG A 189 -2.00 4.53 -15.70
N GLU A 190 -3.18 4.58 -15.10
CA GLU A 190 -4.22 5.55 -15.47
C GLU A 190 -3.76 6.99 -15.20
N ALA A 191 -3.13 7.25 -14.06
CA ALA A 191 -2.61 8.58 -13.72
C ALA A 191 -1.50 9.03 -14.69
N VAL A 192 -0.57 8.14 -15.04
CA VAL A 192 0.51 8.42 -16.01
C VAL A 192 -0.06 8.58 -17.42
N SER A 193 -1.03 7.77 -17.82
CA SER A 193 -1.67 7.87 -19.13
C SER A 193 -2.45 9.18 -19.27
N LYS A 194 -3.17 9.60 -18.21
CA LYS A 194 -3.87 10.89 -18.16
C LYS A 194 -2.90 12.08 -18.18
N ALA A 195 -1.82 12.00 -17.41
CA ALA A 195 -0.77 13.01 -17.40
C ALA A 195 -0.05 13.11 -18.76
N GLY A 196 0.16 11.95 -19.40
CA GLY A 196 0.74 11.88 -20.73
C GLY A 196 -0.19 12.39 -21.82
N ALA A 197 -1.52 12.33 -21.67
CA ALA A 197 -2.48 12.81 -22.68
C ALA A 197 -2.44 14.34 -22.90
N GLU A 198 -1.92 15.09 -21.94
CA GLU A 198 -1.62 16.52 -22.10
C GLU A 198 -0.41 16.69 -23.05
N GLU A 199 -0.34 17.77 -23.84
CA GLU A 199 0.59 18.01 -24.99
C GLU A 199 2.11 18.01 -24.64
N VAL A 200 2.61 16.93 -24.03
CA VAL A 200 3.99 16.79 -23.58
C VAL A 200 4.56 15.46 -24.07
N ASP A 201 5.65 15.53 -24.82
CA ASP A 201 6.28 14.37 -25.45
C ASP A 201 7.09 13.52 -24.46
N VAL A 202 7.44 14.07 -23.29
CA VAL A 202 8.30 13.42 -22.31
C VAL A 202 7.65 13.31 -20.93
N VAL A 203 7.55 12.07 -20.46
CA VAL A 203 7.02 11.73 -19.13
C VAL A 203 8.13 11.16 -18.26
N VAL A 204 8.39 11.79 -17.12
CA VAL A 204 9.38 11.35 -16.14
C VAL A 204 8.67 10.75 -14.93
N LEU A 205 8.90 9.48 -14.64
CA LEU A 205 8.37 8.80 -13.47
C LEU A 205 9.39 8.85 -12.33
N ASN A 206 9.07 9.58 -11.26
CA ASN A 206 9.92 9.65 -10.07
C ASN A 206 9.68 8.44 -9.14
N CYS A 207 10.65 7.54 -9.12
CA CYS A 207 10.61 6.31 -8.34
C CYS A 207 11.24 6.43 -6.94
N ARG A 208 11.50 7.65 -6.42
CA ARG A 208 12.10 7.85 -5.10
C ARG A 208 11.35 7.15 -3.95
N HIS A 209 10.02 7.15 -4.00
CA HIS A 209 9.17 6.49 -3.01
C HIS A 209 8.80 5.05 -3.37
N VAL A 210 9.23 4.56 -4.53
CA VAL A 210 8.98 3.19 -4.98
C VAL A 210 9.98 2.25 -4.32
N THR A 211 9.57 1.66 -3.20
CA THR A 211 10.46 0.80 -2.40
C THR A 211 10.50 -0.64 -2.89
N ARG A 212 9.36 -1.16 -3.38
CA ARG A 212 9.18 -2.53 -3.86
C ARG A 212 8.32 -2.55 -5.11
N ALA A 213 8.52 -3.59 -5.92
CA ALA A 213 7.64 -3.96 -7.00
C ALA A 213 7.44 -5.48 -7.05
N ASP A 214 6.36 -5.92 -7.70
CA ASP A 214 6.08 -7.31 -7.98
C ASP A 214 6.00 -7.56 -9.51
N PHE A 215 5.85 -8.82 -9.88
CA PHE A 215 5.81 -9.23 -11.29
C PHE A 215 4.58 -8.70 -12.02
N THR A 216 3.43 -8.64 -11.35
CA THR A 216 2.21 -8.11 -11.98
C THR A 216 2.33 -6.61 -12.22
N ALA A 217 2.93 -5.86 -11.29
CA ALA A 217 3.23 -4.46 -11.52
C ALA A 217 4.22 -4.25 -12.68
N SER A 218 5.22 -5.13 -12.85
CA SER A 218 6.13 -5.00 -14.00
C SER A 218 5.44 -5.23 -15.34
N GLN A 219 4.49 -6.18 -15.42
CA GLN A 219 3.65 -6.35 -16.62
C GLN A 219 2.73 -5.14 -16.88
N GLY A 220 2.14 -4.56 -15.83
CA GLY A 220 1.30 -3.38 -15.97
C GLY A 220 2.09 -2.15 -16.44
N ILE A 221 3.30 -1.95 -15.91
CA ILE A 221 4.21 -0.89 -16.35
C ILE A 221 4.72 -1.14 -17.77
N GLN A 222 4.98 -2.40 -18.16
CA GLN A 222 5.32 -2.72 -19.54
C GLN A 222 4.20 -2.32 -20.50
N SER A 223 2.96 -2.66 -20.15
CA SER A 223 1.79 -2.32 -20.97
C SER A 223 1.66 -0.79 -21.10
N LEU A 224 1.88 -0.05 -20.00
CA LEU A 224 1.93 1.42 -20.00
C LEU A 224 3.04 1.97 -20.92
N LEU A 225 4.24 1.39 -20.88
CA LEU A 225 5.35 1.82 -21.74
C LEU A 225 5.03 1.59 -23.23
N GLN A 226 4.40 0.46 -23.56
CA GLN A 226 3.97 0.18 -24.93
C GLN A 226 2.86 1.14 -25.39
N ASP A 227 1.91 1.46 -24.52
CA ASP A 227 0.84 2.42 -24.82
C ASP A 227 1.40 3.83 -25.07
N LEU A 228 2.34 4.29 -24.24
CA LEU A 228 2.98 5.60 -24.40
C LEU A 228 3.86 5.65 -25.65
N LYS A 229 4.57 4.56 -25.97
CA LYS A 229 5.36 4.43 -27.19
C LYS A 229 4.50 4.50 -28.46
N ARG A 230 3.26 3.97 -28.43
CA ARG A 230 2.29 4.11 -29.52
C ARG A 230 1.79 5.55 -29.70
N GLN A 231 1.84 6.35 -28.64
CA GLN A 231 1.51 7.77 -28.66
C GLN A 231 2.74 8.66 -28.93
N ASP A 232 3.86 8.06 -29.35
CA ASP A 232 5.16 8.71 -29.60
C ASP A 232 5.75 9.45 -28.38
N LYS A 233 5.36 9.03 -27.17
CA LYS A 233 5.83 9.62 -25.91
C LYS A 233 7.00 8.84 -25.34
N GLN A 234 7.99 9.57 -24.83
CA GLN A 234 9.17 8.99 -24.19
C GLN A 234 9.01 8.96 -22.67
N VAL A 235 9.36 7.81 -22.07
CA VAL A 235 9.28 7.60 -20.62
C VAL A 235 10.67 7.46 -20.02
N VAL A 236 10.95 8.21 -18.96
CA VAL A 236 12.21 8.15 -18.21
C VAL A 236 11.92 7.84 -16.74
N PHE A 237 12.64 6.86 -16.18
CA PHE A 237 12.54 6.52 -14.76
C PHE A 237 13.62 7.27 -13.98
N HIS A 238 13.23 8.05 -12.98
CA HIS A 238 14.13 8.81 -12.13
C HIS A 238 14.21 8.20 -10.72
N ASN A 239 15.39 8.14 -10.11
CA ASN A 239 15.63 7.58 -8.77
C ASN A 239 15.14 6.14 -8.58
N LEU A 240 15.37 5.27 -9.57
CA LEU A 240 14.94 3.87 -9.52
C LEU A 240 15.87 3.02 -8.64
N ARG A 241 15.33 2.39 -7.60
CA ARG A 241 16.11 1.45 -6.77
C ARG A 241 16.56 0.22 -7.57
N PRO A 242 17.79 -0.30 -7.36
CA PRO A 242 18.29 -1.48 -8.08
C PRO A 242 17.43 -2.74 -7.92
N SER A 243 16.82 -2.94 -6.74
CA SER A 243 15.91 -4.06 -6.46
C SER A 243 14.65 -4.00 -7.32
N VAL A 244 14.13 -2.81 -7.57
CA VAL A 244 12.95 -2.56 -8.41
C VAL A 244 13.34 -2.62 -9.89
N ALA A 245 14.50 -2.06 -10.26
CA ALA A 245 15.05 -2.12 -11.61
C ALA A 245 15.19 -3.57 -12.09
N LYS A 246 15.68 -4.49 -11.24
CA LYS A 246 15.80 -5.92 -11.60
C LYS A 246 14.47 -6.59 -11.95
N ILE A 247 13.37 -6.14 -11.36
CA ILE A 247 12.02 -6.69 -11.58
C ILE A 247 11.39 -6.10 -12.85
N LEU A 248 11.73 -4.84 -13.18
CA LEU A 248 11.27 -4.14 -14.39
C LEU A 248 12.16 -4.40 -15.62
N SER A 249 13.44 -4.76 -15.43
CA SER A 249 14.43 -4.96 -16.48
C SER A 249 14.26 -6.16 -17.43
N PRO A 250 13.52 -7.25 -17.12
CA PRO A 250 13.43 -8.41 -18.02
C PRO A 250 12.82 -8.10 -19.39
N THR A 251 12.30 -6.89 -19.57
CA THR A 251 11.17 -6.65 -20.44
C THR A 251 11.43 -5.59 -21.50
N GLU A 252 12.27 -4.58 -21.23
CA GLU A 252 12.78 -3.59 -22.20
C GLU A 252 13.96 -2.80 -21.59
N LYS A 253 14.79 -2.15 -22.43
CA LYS A 253 15.89 -1.30 -21.94
C LYS A 253 15.33 0.00 -21.36
N LEU A 254 15.16 0.03 -20.05
CA LEU A 254 14.65 1.19 -19.32
C LEU A 254 15.66 2.35 -19.36
N ARG A 255 15.21 3.56 -19.71
CA ARG A 255 16.00 4.78 -19.54
C ARG A 255 15.89 5.21 -18.08
N THR A 256 16.98 5.08 -17.33
CA THR A 256 17.03 5.39 -15.88
C THR A 256 17.99 6.54 -15.60
N SER A 257 17.63 7.43 -14.67
CA SER A 257 18.52 8.43 -14.09
C SER A 257 18.52 8.33 -12.57
N ASN A 258 19.69 8.50 -11.93
CA ASN A 258 19.81 8.47 -10.46
C ASN A 258 20.13 9.85 -9.86
N SER A 259 20.41 10.85 -10.72
CA SER A 259 20.71 12.22 -10.33
C SER A 259 19.94 13.21 -11.20
N ASP A 260 19.58 14.36 -10.65
CA ASP A 260 18.90 15.43 -11.38
C ASP A 260 19.74 15.92 -12.57
N VAL A 261 21.08 15.93 -12.42
CA VAL A 261 22.01 16.31 -13.50
C VAL A 261 21.99 15.29 -14.65
N GLU A 262 21.93 14.00 -14.33
CA GLU A 262 21.82 12.93 -15.33
C GLU A 262 20.47 12.99 -16.06
N LEU A 263 19.40 13.32 -15.32
CA LEU A 263 18.07 13.51 -15.88
C LEU A 263 18.08 14.65 -16.91
N GLU A 264 18.61 15.82 -16.57
CA GLU A 264 18.69 16.94 -17.51
C GLU A 264 19.54 16.62 -18.75
N GLN A 265 20.66 15.89 -18.60
CA GLN A 265 21.48 15.46 -19.74
C GLN A 265 20.72 14.49 -20.66
N LEU A 266 19.98 13.54 -20.08
CA LEU A 266 19.15 12.61 -20.85
C LEU A 266 18.04 13.36 -21.59
N LEU A 267 17.35 14.30 -20.94
CA LEU A 267 16.29 15.10 -21.55
C LEU A 267 16.80 15.95 -22.71
N LYS A 268 18.00 16.52 -22.60
CA LYS A 268 18.66 17.22 -23.72
C LYS A 268 18.93 16.28 -24.89
N GLY A 269 19.46 15.09 -24.62
CA GLY A 269 19.71 14.08 -25.64
C GLY A 269 18.44 13.69 -26.41
N LEU A 270 17.30 13.63 -25.72
CA LEU A 270 15.99 13.34 -26.34
C LEU A 270 15.53 14.44 -27.30
N LYS A 271 15.67 15.72 -26.91
CA LYS A 271 15.32 16.85 -27.78
C LYS A 271 16.21 16.91 -29.03
N TYR A 272 17.51 16.63 -28.88
CA TYR A 272 18.43 16.55 -30.01
C TYR A 272 18.08 15.38 -30.95
N GLN A 273 17.66 14.23 -30.42
CA GLN A 273 17.24 13.08 -31.23
C GLN A 273 15.96 13.37 -32.01
N ALA A 274 14.94 13.96 -31.36
CA ALA A 274 13.71 14.37 -32.01
C ALA A 274 13.98 15.41 -33.13
N ALA A 275 14.82 16.42 -32.88
CA ALA A 275 15.19 17.42 -33.88
C ALA A 275 15.93 16.82 -35.08
N ASN A 276 16.75 15.78 -34.88
CA ASN A 276 17.48 15.11 -35.95
C ASN A 276 16.60 14.16 -36.77
N GLU A 277 15.60 13.53 -36.16
CA GLU A 277 14.60 12.71 -36.85
C GLU A 277 13.68 13.57 -37.71
N SER A 278 13.17 14.69 -37.17
CA SER A 278 12.40 15.66 -37.96
C SER A 278 13.22 16.21 -39.13
N SER A 279 14.48 16.60 -38.91
CA SER A 279 15.36 17.12 -39.97
C SER A 279 15.61 16.11 -41.10
N LYS A 280 15.78 14.82 -40.77
CA LYS A 280 15.89 13.73 -41.78
C LYS A 280 14.60 13.53 -42.57
N GLU A 281 13.45 13.73 -41.94
CA GLU A 281 12.15 13.60 -42.59
C GLU A 281 11.90 14.76 -43.58
N TYR A 282 12.27 16.00 -43.22
CA TYR A 282 12.25 17.14 -44.13
C TYR A 282 13.21 16.98 -45.32
N THR A 283 14.46 16.52 -45.09
CA THR A 283 15.40 16.26 -46.19
C THR A 283 14.87 15.16 -47.13
N LYS A 284 14.15 14.17 -46.60
CA LYS A 284 13.55 13.10 -47.41
C LYS A 284 12.35 13.59 -48.24
N LEU A 285 11.58 14.55 -47.73
CA LEU A 285 10.50 15.22 -48.44
C LEU A 285 11.03 16.19 -49.51
N GLU A 286 12.07 16.99 -49.22
CA GLU A 286 12.75 17.83 -50.22
C GLU A 286 13.37 16.98 -51.34
N MET A 287 14.00 15.85 -51.02
CA MET A 287 14.54 14.93 -52.03
C MET A 287 13.45 14.29 -52.90
N ALA A 288 12.23 14.12 -52.37
CA ALA A 288 11.08 13.62 -53.13
C ALA A 288 10.43 14.71 -54.02
N GLU A 289 10.42 15.97 -53.58
CA GLU A 289 9.99 17.10 -54.43
C GLU A 289 10.99 17.36 -55.57
N VAL A 290 12.30 17.27 -55.31
CA VAL A 290 13.34 17.45 -56.33
C VAL A 290 13.31 16.35 -57.39
N SER A 291 13.01 15.09 -57.03
CA SER A 291 12.86 14.01 -58.03
C SER A 291 11.63 14.18 -58.92
N THR A 292 10.59 14.87 -58.43
CA THR A 292 9.35 15.09 -59.20
C THR A 292 9.48 16.31 -60.14
N GLY A 293 10.38 17.24 -59.84
CA GLY A 293 10.66 18.43 -60.67
C GLY A 293 11.58 18.19 -61.88
N GLN A 294 12.36 17.10 -61.90
CA GLN A 294 13.29 16.80 -63.01
C GLN A 294 12.65 16.10 -64.22
N ASP A 295 11.44 15.55 -64.08
CA ASP A 295 10.73 14.89 -65.20
C ASP A 295 10.04 15.89 -66.16
N ASN A 296 10.05 17.19 -65.87
CA ASN A 296 9.33 18.20 -66.67
C ASN A 296 10.24 19.09 -67.55
N VAL A 297 11.54 18.78 -67.67
CA VAL A 297 12.49 19.55 -68.47
C VAL A 297 13.22 18.68 -69.51
N GLN A 298 12.49 17.84 -70.26
CA GLN A 298 12.96 17.32 -71.55
C GLN A 298 11.79 16.90 -72.43
N LEU A 299 11.10 17.85 -73.06
CA LEU A 299 10.29 17.62 -74.26
C LEU A 299 10.20 18.93 -75.07
N GLN A 300 11.26 19.26 -75.80
CA GLN A 300 11.16 20.07 -77.02
C GLN A 300 11.43 19.12 -78.20
N PRO A 301 10.47 18.90 -79.12
CA PRO A 301 10.78 18.30 -80.40
C PRO A 301 10.95 19.37 -81.47
N SER A 302 12.08 19.31 -82.18
CA SER A 302 12.33 20.02 -83.43
C SER A 302 11.77 19.19 -84.60
N THR A 303 10.86 19.81 -85.36
CA THR A 303 10.58 19.69 -86.82
C THR A 303 10.63 18.31 -87.51
N GLU A 304 9.52 17.91 -88.16
CA GLU A 304 9.53 17.63 -89.61
C GLU A 304 8.12 17.57 -90.24
N GLN A 305 8.11 17.83 -91.55
CA GLN A 305 7.00 18.02 -92.50
C GLN A 305 6.02 16.85 -92.58
N ASN A 306 4.72 17.10 -92.87
CA ASN A 306 4.14 16.67 -94.15
C ASN A 306 2.76 17.26 -94.45
N ASP A 307 2.46 17.12 -95.73
CA ASP A 307 1.53 17.75 -96.65
C ASP A 307 0.03 17.34 -96.54
N THR A 308 -0.78 18.04 -97.34
CA THR A 308 -2.12 17.72 -97.90
C THR A 308 -3.44 18.01 -97.16
N ARG A 309 -4.21 18.92 -97.80
CA ARG A 309 -5.67 18.96 -98.14
C ARG A 309 -6.66 18.49 -97.06
N PHE A 310 -7.65 19.28 -96.64
CA PHE A 310 -8.71 19.98 -97.38
C PHE A 310 -9.26 21.13 -96.53
#